data_AF-A0A1D6E6B5-F1
#
_entry.id   AF-A0A1D6E6B5-F1
#
_cell.length_a   1.000
_cell.length_b   1.000
_cell.length_c   1.000
_cell.angle_alpha   90.00
_cell.angle_beta   90.00
_cell.angle_gamma   90.00
#
_symmetry.space_group_name_H-M   'P 1'
#
loop_
_entity.id
_entity.type
_entity.pdbx_description
1 polymer ?
#
loop_
_entity_poly.entity_id
_entity_poly.type
_entity_poly.pdbx_seq_one_letter_code
_entity_poly.pdbx_strand_id
1 'polypeptide(L)'
;MRNLLLPRCLLSAPTTMARASVSGSAAVAKALIPLNPASGGRLPSLLPARLHVPGSSRVLRGASLRCYAAAAAAVAEQSRIKVQNPIVEMDGDEMTRVIWKMIKDKLIFPYLELDVKYYDLGILNRDATNDEVTVESAEATLKYNVAVKCATITPDETRVKEFKLKSMWRSPNGTIRNILNGTVFREPILCKNIPRILSGWKKPICIGRHAFGDQYRATDMIINGPGKLKMVFVPDGADPMELDVYDFKGPGVALSMYNVDESIRAFAESSMAMALSKKWPLYLSTKNTILKKYDGRFKDIFQEVYEEQWKEKFEENSIWYEHRLIDDMVAYAVKSDGGYVWACKNYDGDVQSDFLAQGFGSLGLMTSVLGKAG
;
A
#
# COMPACT_ATOMS: atom_id res chain seq x y z
N MET A 1 -6.85 11.58 60.21
CA MET A 1 -7.56 11.75 61.49
C MET A 1 -8.36 13.04 61.44
N ARG A 2 -9.52 13.03 62.10
CA ARG A 2 -10.65 13.99 62.11
C ARG A 2 -10.29 15.47 62.31
N ASN A 3 -11.08 16.35 61.68
CA ASN A 3 -11.76 17.52 62.29
C ASN A 3 -12.82 18.01 61.26
N LEU A 4 -14.13 17.78 61.44
CA LEU A 4 -15.14 18.35 62.36
C LEU A 4 -15.65 19.78 61.99
N LEU A 5 -16.90 19.78 61.49
CA LEU A 5 -18.05 20.65 61.81
C LEU A 5 -18.23 22.08 61.23
N LEU A 6 -19.28 22.15 60.38
CA LEU A 6 -20.38 23.15 60.20
C LEU A 6 -20.85 23.87 61.50
N PRO A 7 -21.82 24.86 61.52
CA PRO A 7 -22.82 25.28 60.50
C PRO A 7 -23.15 26.81 60.43
N ARG A 8 -23.99 27.23 59.45
CA ARG A 8 -25.27 27.95 59.70
C ARG A 8 -26.12 28.19 58.44
N CYS A 9 -27.40 27.88 58.58
CA CYS A 9 -28.52 27.99 57.64
C CYS A 9 -28.85 29.43 57.20
N LEU A 10 -29.53 29.58 56.05
CA LEU A 10 -30.97 29.94 55.99
C LEU A 10 -31.51 29.97 54.53
N LEU A 11 -32.48 29.09 54.30
CA LEU A 11 -33.69 29.18 53.46
C LEU A 11 -33.82 30.29 52.41
N SER A 12 -33.98 29.91 51.13
CA SER A 12 -35.14 30.32 50.31
C SER A 12 -35.26 29.47 49.03
N ALA A 13 -36.49 29.07 48.73
CA ALA A 13 -36.99 28.57 47.45
C ALA A 13 -38.44 29.09 47.34
N PRO A 14 -39.17 29.01 46.20
CA PRO A 14 -38.84 28.47 44.87
C PRO A 14 -39.31 29.40 43.72
N THR A 15 -39.55 28.84 42.51
CA THR A 15 -40.11 29.39 41.24
C THR A 15 -39.07 30.00 40.29
N THR A 16 -39.01 29.73 38.98
CA THR A 16 -39.95 29.14 38.00
C THR A 16 -39.18 28.62 36.77
N MET A 17 -39.79 27.70 36.02
CA MET A 17 -39.31 27.13 34.75
C MET A 17 -39.05 28.17 33.65
N ALA A 18 -38.00 27.95 32.85
CA ALA A 18 -38.03 28.22 31.40
C ALA A 18 -37.04 27.28 30.66
N ARG A 19 -37.60 26.36 29.87
CA ARG A 19 -36.91 25.64 28.80
C ARG A 19 -36.63 26.61 27.65
N ALA A 20 -35.40 26.62 27.14
CA ALA A 20 -35.11 27.12 25.80
C ALA A 20 -34.40 26.01 25.02
N SER A 21 -35.17 25.38 24.13
CA SER A 21 -34.71 24.52 23.05
C SER A 21 -34.13 25.37 21.94
N VAL A 22 -32.91 25.07 21.48
CA VAL A 22 -32.39 25.57 20.21
C VAL A 22 -32.12 24.38 19.30
N SER A 23 -33.04 24.17 18.37
CA SER A 23 -32.92 23.31 17.20
C SER A 23 -32.18 24.07 16.10
N GLY A 24 -30.95 23.67 15.77
CA GLY A 24 -30.21 24.14 14.60
C GLY A 24 -30.20 23.08 13.51
N SER A 25 -31.05 23.23 12.48
CA SER A 25 -30.99 22.44 11.25
C SER A 25 -29.86 22.94 10.36
N ALA A 26 -28.94 22.06 9.99
CA ALA A 26 -27.93 22.32 8.97
C ALA A 26 -28.46 21.87 7.59
N ALA A 27 -28.89 22.83 6.77
CA ALA A 27 -29.19 22.60 5.36
C ALA A 27 -27.90 22.78 4.54
N VAL A 28 -27.45 21.70 3.92
CA VAL A 28 -26.30 21.67 3.00
C VAL A 28 -26.77 22.15 1.62
N ALA A 29 -26.45 23.38 1.25
CA ALA A 29 -26.67 23.90 -0.10
C ALA A 29 -25.53 23.45 -1.03
N LYS A 30 -25.85 22.56 -1.97
CA LYS A 30 -25.03 22.18 -3.13
C LYS A 30 -24.85 23.40 -4.05
N ALA A 31 -23.62 23.89 -4.20
CA ALA A 31 -23.27 24.81 -5.27
C ALA A 31 -23.01 24.00 -6.56
N LEU A 32 -24.03 23.95 -7.42
CA LEU A 32 -23.96 23.48 -8.81
C LEU A 32 -23.56 24.67 -9.71
N ILE A 33 -22.46 24.53 -10.43
CA ILE A 33 -22.06 25.45 -11.51
C ILE A 33 -22.84 25.05 -12.77
N PRO A 34 -23.68 25.91 -13.38
CA PRO A 34 -24.33 25.59 -14.64
C PRO A 34 -23.47 26.05 -15.82
N LEU A 35 -23.07 25.09 -16.67
CA LEU A 35 -22.64 25.37 -18.05
C LEU A 35 -23.90 25.57 -18.90
N ASN A 36 -24.05 26.76 -19.47
CA ASN A 36 -25.12 27.06 -20.43
C ASN A 36 -24.51 27.19 -21.84
N PRO A 37 -25.07 26.56 -22.89
CA PRO A 37 -24.59 26.68 -24.25
C PRO A 37 -25.30 27.80 -25.03
N ALA A 38 -24.58 28.32 -26.04
CA ALA A 38 -25.05 29.10 -27.20
C ALA A 38 -25.47 30.58 -27.02
N SER A 39 -24.67 31.47 -27.63
CA SER A 39 -25.20 32.59 -28.41
C SER A 39 -24.23 32.94 -29.55
N GLY A 40 -24.77 33.02 -30.77
CA GLY A 40 -24.03 33.32 -31.99
C GLY A 40 -23.94 34.82 -32.27
N GLY A 41 -22.84 35.24 -32.87
CA GLY A 41 -22.65 36.55 -33.51
C GLY A 41 -21.60 36.44 -34.60
N ARG A 42 -21.91 36.92 -35.81
CA ARG A 42 -21.08 36.83 -37.03
C ARG A 42 -20.39 38.16 -37.36
N LEU A 43 -19.11 38.05 -37.77
CA LEU A 43 -18.33 38.81 -38.78
C LEU A 43 -17.85 40.25 -38.42
N PRO A 44 -16.73 40.78 -39.00
CA PRO A 44 -16.17 40.46 -40.34
C PRO A 44 -14.64 40.20 -40.44
N SER A 45 -14.28 39.63 -41.60
CA SER A 45 -12.94 39.32 -42.10
C SER A 45 -12.11 40.54 -42.51
N LEU A 46 -10.84 40.59 -42.10
CA LEU A 46 -9.81 41.43 -42.73
C LEU A 46 -8.54 40.62 -42.99
N LEU A 47 -8.10 40.64 -44.25
CA LEU A 47 -6.91 40.00 -44.81
C LEU A 47 -5.61 40.49 -44.13
N PRO A 48 -4.56 39.67 -44.00
CA PRO A 48 -3.27 40.15 -43.53
C PRO A 48 -2.41 40.68 -44.68
N ALA A 49 -1.91 41.90 -44.51
CA ALA A 49 -0.91 42.52 -45.38
C ALA A 49 0.45 41.82 -45.24
N ARG A 50 1.11 41.60 -46.37
CA ARG A 50 2.50 41.15 -46.48
C ARG A 50 3.47 42.26 -46.05
N LEU A 51 4.50 41.90 -45.29
CA LEU A 51 5.78 42.62 -45.27
C LEU A 51 6.94 41.62 -45.14
N HIS A 52 8.05 42.04 -45.74
CA HIS A 52 9.12 41.26 -46.36
C HIS A 52 10.26 40.95 -45.38
N VAL A 53 10.88 39.77 -45.48
CA VAL A 53 12.20 39.45 -44.90
C VAL A 53 13.14 39.01 -46.03
N PRO A 54 14.25 39.70 -46.31
CA PRO A 54 15.20 39.26 -47.34
C PRO A 54 16.33 38.37 -46.76
N GLY A 55 16.63 37.30 -47.50
CA GLY A 55 17.90 36.51 -47.59
C GLY A 55 18.62 36.05 -46.31
N SER A 56 19.25 34.88 -46.24
CA SER A 56 19.95 34.15 -47.28
C SER A 56 20.18 32.69 -46.87
N SER A 57 20.21 31.86 -47.89
CA SER A 57 20.49 30.42 -47.99
C SER A 57 21.50 29.81 -47.01
N ARG A 58 21.11 28.65 -46.44
CA ARG A 58 21.94 27.45 -46.44
C ARG A 58 21.05 26.20 -46.47
N VAL A 59 21.19 25.46 -47.57
CA VAL A 59 20.60 24.15 -47.82
C VAL A 59 21.19 23.14 -46.82
N LEU A 60 20.37 22.52 -45.98
CA LEU A 60 20.73 21.27 -45.31
C LEU A 60 20.04 20.12 -46.05
N ARG A 61 20.89 19.38 -46.77
CA ARG A 61 20.57 18.10 -47.44
C ARG A 61 20.02 17.09 -46.44
N GLY A 62 19.17 16.21 -46.95
CA GLY A 62 18.39 15.25 -46.19
C GLY A 62 19.18 14.41 -45.19
N ALA A 63 18.67 14.39 -43.96
CA ALA A 63 18.99 13.36 -42.99
C ALA A 63 18.35 12.04 -43.48
N SER A 64 19.21 11.18 -44.02
CA SER A 64 18.88 9.83 -44.46
C SER A 64 18.31 8.99 -43.32
N LEU A 65 17.27 8.21 -43.62
CA LEU A 65 16.71 7.14 -42.76
C LEU A 65 17.74 6.09 -42.28
N ARG A 66 19.02 6.19 -42.67
CA ARG A 66 20.10 5.27 -42.30
C ARG A 66 20.56 5.38 -40.84
N CYS A 67 20.23 6.44 -40.09
CA CYS A 67 20.73 6.59 -38.73
C CYS A 67 20.01 5.76 -37.65
N TYR A 68 18.81 5.21 -37.93
CA TYR A 68 18.11 4.37 -36.96
C TYR A 68 18.54 2.90 -36.96
N ALA A 69 19.03 2.39 -38.10
CA ALA A 69 19.58 1.04 -38.18
C ALA A 69 20.96 0.93 -37.51
N ALA A 70 21.76 2.01 -37.54
CA ALA A 70 23.10 2.02 -36.98
C ALA A 70 23.12 1.94 -35.44
N ALA A 71 22.12 2.51 -34.75
CA ALA A 71 22.02 2.40 -33.29
C ALA A 71 21.58 1.00 -32.83
N ALA A 72 20.69 0.33 -33.58
CA ALA A 72 20.31 -1.07 -33.30
C ALA A 72 21.45 -2.05 -33.63
N ALA A 73 22.23 -1.78 -34.68
CA ALA A 73 23.39 -2.58 -35.04
C ALA A 73 24.58 -2.38 -34.08
N ALA A 74 24.77 -1.18 -33.52
CA ALA A 74 25.82 -0.91 -32.54
C ALA A 74 25.60 -1.61 -31.19
N VAL A 75 24.34 -1.86 -30.79
CA VAL A 75 24.02 -2.66 -29.59
C VAL A 75 24.30 -4.16 -29.82
N ALA A 76 24.25 -4.63 -31.07
CA ALA A 76 24.56 -6.03 -31.39
C ALA A 76 26.06 -6.37 -31.24
N GLU A 77 26.93 -5.36 -31.15
CA GLU A 77 28.38 -5.53 -30.93
C GLU A 77 28.77 -5.53 -29.44
N GLN A 78 27.84 -5.20 -28.54
CA GLN A 78 28.04 -5.27 -27.10
C GLN A 78 27.50 -6.60 -26.59
N SER A 79 28.39 -7.45 -26.07
CA SER A 79 27.98 -8.70 -25.44
C SER A 79 26.97 -8.41 -24.34
N ARG A 80 25.72 -8.89 -24.50
CA ARG A 80 24.68 -8.78 -23.47
C ARG A 80 25.21 -9.30 -22.13
N ILE A 81 24.79 -8.68 -21.04
CA ILE A 81 25.16 -9.13 -19.69
C ILE A 81 24.46 -10.48 -19.46
N LYS A 82 25.25 -11.52 -19.22
CA LYS A 82 24.73 -12.85 -18.92
C LYS A 82 24.29 -12.92 -17.47
N VAL A 83 23.03 -13.27 -17.26
CA VAL A 83 22.46 -13.48 -15.93
C VAL A 83 22.42 -14.98 -15.63
N GLN A 84 23.02 -15.40 -14.53
CA GLN A 84 23.22 -16.83 -14.22
C GLN A 84 21.93 -17.52 -13.79
N ASN A 85 21.13 -16.86 -12.93
CA ASN A 85 19.92 -17.44 -12.37
C ASN A 85 18.68 -16.94 -13.12
N PRO A 86 17.66 -17.81 -13.30
CA PRO A 86 16.42 -17.40 -13.93
C PRO A 86 15.63 -16.42 -13.04
N ILE A 87 14.74 -15.67 -13.69
CA ILE A 87 13.78 -14.80 -13.02
C ILE A 87 12.35 -15.21 -13.37
N VAL A 88 11.44 -15.14 -12.40
CA VAL A 88 10.01 -15.31 -12.65
C VAL A 88 9.44 -14.00 -13.17
N GLU A 89 8.76 -14.05 -14.31
CA GLU A 89 8.02 -12.91 -14.84
C GLU A 89 6.52 -13.19 -14.75
N MET A 90 5.81 -12.29 -14.06
CA MET A 90 4.36 -12.33 -13.95
C MET A 90 3.76 -11.18 -14.75
N ASP A 91 3.19 -11.48 -15.92
CA ASP A 91 2.55 -10.48 -16.78
C ASP A 91 1.22 -9.99 -16.18
N GLY A 92 0.62 -8.95 -16.77
CA GLY A 92 -0.53 -8.27 -16.19
C GLY A 92 -1.55 -7.77 -17.20
N ASP A 93 -2.27 -6.71 -16.82
CA ASP A 93 -3.49 -6.25 -17.50
C ASP A 93 -3.40 -4.80 -18.00
N GLU A 94 -4.34 -4.45 -18.87
CA GLU A 94 -4.63 -3.08 -19.35
C GLU A 94 -3.38 -2.32 -19.84
N MET A 95 -3.25 -1.04 -19.48
CA MET A 95 -2.13 -0.19 -19.89
C MET A 95 -0.79 -0.68 -19.34
N THR A 96 -0.79 -1.32 -18.17
CA THR A 96 0.45 -1.82 -17.58
C THR A 96 1.03 -2.96 -18.40
N ARG A 97 0.22 -3.85 -18.99
CA ARG A 97 0.69 -4.89 -19.91
C ARG A 97 1.39 -4.32 -21.14
N VAL A 98 0.85 -3.23 -21.71
CA VAL A 98 1.44 -2.54 -22.86
C VAL A 98 2.80 -1.94 -22.51
N ILE A 99 2.87 -1.22 -21.39
CA ILE A 99 4.12 -0.62 -20.88
C ILE A 99 5.14 -1.70 -20.52
N TRP A 100 4.69 -2.80 -19.93
CA TRP A 100 5.53 -3.95 -19.55
C TRP A 100 6.28 -4.52 -20.74
N LYS A 101 5.58 -4.74 -21.86
CA LYS A 101 6.20 -5.16 -23.13
C LYS A 101 7.24 -4.14 -23.61
N MET A 102 6.93 -2.84 -23.57
CA MET A 102 7.88 -1.80 -23.98
C MET A 102 9.14 -1.76 -23.12
N ILE A 103 9.01 -1.94 -21.80
CA ILE A 103 10.14 -2.01 -20.88
C ILE A 103 11.03 -3.19 -21.25
N LYS A 104 10.45 -4.39 -21.40
CA LYS A 104 11.21 -5.59 -21.74
C LYS A 104 11.97 -5.45 -23.07
N ASP A 105 11.26 -5.02 -24.10
CA ASP A 105 11.81 -4.97 -25.47
C ASP A 105 12.85 -3.87 -25.65
N LYS A 106 12.72 -2.73 -24.94
CA LYS A 106 13.59 -1.56 -25.16
C LYS A 106 14.66 -1.37 -24.10
N LEU A 107 14.42 -1.82 -22.87
CA LEU A 107 15.25 -1.49 -21.71
C LEU A 107 15.90 -2.71 -21.05
N ILE A 108 15.38 -3.93 -21.29
CA ILE A 108 15.87 -5.15 -20.64
C ILE A 108 16.59 -6.07 -21.64
N PHE A 109 15.86 -6.68 -22.58
CA PHE A 109 16.39 -7.71 -23.48
C PHE A 109 17.47 -7.25 -24.47
N PRO A 110 17.55 -5.96 -24.87
CA PRO A 110 18.68 -5.48 -25.66
C PRO A 110 20.02 -5.55 -24.89
N TYR A 111 19.98 -5.54 -23.56
CA TYR A 111 21.18 -5.43 -22.72
C TYR A 111 21.44 -6.67 -21.87
N LEU A 112 20.42 -7.47 -21.58
CA LEU A 112 20.50 -8.65 -20.72
C LEU A 112 20.17 -9.94 -21.47
N GLU A 113 20.97 -10.98 -21.25
CA GLU A 113 20.64 -12.37 -21.58
C GLU A 113 20.09 -13.03 -20.31
N LEU A 114 18.76 -13.20 -20.29
CA LEU A 114 17.98 -13.63 -19.12
C LEU A 114 17.18 -14.89 -19.44
N ASP A 115 17.27 -15.90 -18.57
CA ASP A 115 16.30 -17.01 -18.54
C ASP A 115 15.05 -16.55 -17.78
N VAL A 116 13.94 -16.40 -18.50
CA VAL A 116 12.67 -15.90 -17.95
C VAL A 116 11.67 -17.04 -17.84
N LYS A 117 11.21 -17.29 -16.61
CA LYS A 117 10.07 -18.18 -16.33
C LYS A 117 8.79 -17.36 -16.38
N TYR A 118 8.13 -17.37 -17.53
CA TYR A 118 7.00 -16.51 -17.83
C TYR A 118 5.67 -17.12 -17.37
N TYR A 119 4.86 -16.32 -16.67
CA TYR A 119 3.51 -16.63 -16.24
C TYR A 119 2.57 -15.47 -16.60
N ASP A 120 1.54 -15.73 -17.40
CA ASP A 120 0.57 -14.71 -17.77
C ASP A 120 -0.52 -14.59 -16.69
N LEU A 121 -0.44 -13.58 -15.83
CA LEU A 121 -1.48 -13.31 -14.82
C LEU A 121 -2.57 -12.36 -15.31
N GLY A 122 -2.65 -12.10 -16.63
CA GLY A 122 -3.75 -11.38 -17.23
C GLY A 122 -5.08 -12.04 -16.91
N ILE A 123 -6.14 -11.23 -16.70
CA ILE A 123 -7.43 -11.69 -16.18
C ILE A 123 -8.05 -12.83 -17.01
N LEU A 124 -7.88 -12.81 -18.34
CA LEU A 124 -8.39 -13.85 -19.23
C LEU A 124 -7.62 -15.17 -19.08
N ASN A 125 -6.30 -15.13 -18.89
CA ASN A 125 -5.52 -16.35 -18.69
C ASN A 125 -5.79 -16.94 -17.30
N ARG A 126 -5.89 -16.09 -16.27
CA ARG A 126 -6.32 -16.55 -14.93
C ARG A 126 -7.70 -17.20 -14.99
N ASP A 127 -8.67 -16.61 -15.69
CA ASP A 127 -9.98 -17.24 -15.86
C ASP A 127 -9.89 -18.58 -16.61
N ALA A 128 -9.09 -18.66 -17.67
CA ALA A 128 -8.88 -19.88 -18.44
C ALA A 128 -8.30 -21.02 -17.59
N THR A 129 -7.33 -20.73 -16.71
CA THR A 129 -6.66 -21.70 -15.83
C THR A 129 -7.34 -21.89 -14.48
N ASN A 130 -8.53 -21.32 -14.26
CA ASN A 130 -9.19 -21.31 -12.94
C ASN A 130 -8.30 -20.75 -11.81
N ASP A 131 -7.53 -19.71 -12.14
CA ASP A 131 -6.56 -19.00 -11.30
C ASP A 131 -5.29 -19.79 -10.90
N GLU A 132 -5.10 -21.02 -11.40
CA GLU A 132 -3.92 -21.81 -11.02
C GLU A 132 -2.58 -21.23 -11.49
N VAL A 133 -2.56 -20.51 -12.62
CA VAL A 133 -1.35 -19.79 -13.07
C VAL A 133 -0.83 -18.81 -12.00
N THR A 134 -1.71 -18.26 -11.17
CA THR A 134 -1.33 -17.37 -10.06
C THR A 134 -0.56 -18.14 -8.99
N VAL A 135 -1.03 -19.34 -8.63
CA VAL A 135 -0.40 -20.22 -7.64
C VAL A 135 0.95 -20.72 -8.17
N GLU A 136 0.97 -21.24 -9.40
CA GLU A 136 2.19 -21.75 -10.05
C GLU A 136 3.28 -20.67 -10.13
N SER A 137 2.91 -19.42 -10.41
CA SER A 137 3.85 -18.31 -10.45
C SER A 137 4.49 -18.02 -9.09
N ALA A 138 3.72 -18.16 -8.00
CA ALA A 138 4.23 -17.97 -6.64
C ALA A 138 5.15 -19.12 -6.21
N GLU A 139 4.80 -20.36 -6.54
CA GLU A 139 5.66 -21.53 -6.29
C GLU A 139 6.96 -21.48 -7.10
N ALA A 140 6.89 -21.02 -8.36
CA ALA A 140 8.08 -20.75 -9.15
C ALA A 140 8.95 -19.67 -8.50
N THR A 141 8.34 -18.67 -7.87
CA THR A 141 9.09 -17.64 -7.14
C THR A 141 9.78 -18.21 -5.91
N LEU A 142 9.16 -19.15 -5.18
CA LEU A 142 9.84 -19.88 -4.11
C LEU A 142 11.05 -20.69 -4.63
N LYS A 143 10.92 -21.28 -5.83
CA LYS A 143 11.98 -22.07 -6.47
C LYS A 143 13.15 -21.22 -7.01
N TYR A 144 12.84 -20.07 -7.60
CA TYR A 144 13.81 -19.23 -8.33
C TYR A 144 14.17 -17.92 -7.61
N ASN A 145 13.62 -17.71 -6.41
CA ASN A 145 13.86 -16.60 -5.47
C ASN A 145 13.40 -15.20 -5.91
N VAL A 146 13.44 -14.87 -7.19
CA VAL A 146 13.16 -13.52 -7.69
C VAL A 146 12.01 -13.54 -8.69
N ALA A 147 11.03 -12.66 -8.45
CA ALA A 147 9.94 -12.39 -9.37
C ALA A 147 9.80 -10.90 -9.67
N VAL A 148 9.39 -10.60 -10.91
CA VAL A 148 8.97 -9.27 -11.34
C VAL A 148 7.54 -9.36 -11.84
N LYS A 149 6.67 -8.48 -11.33
CA LYS A 149 5.23 -8.57 -11.54
C LYS A 149 4.64 -7.29 -12.10
N CYS A 150 3.86 -7.43 -13.17
CA CYS A 150 3.01 -6.39 -13.72
C CYS A 150 1.70 -6.25 -12.91
N ALA A 151 1.08 -5.07 -12.95
CA ALA A 151 -0.20 -4.84 -12.28
C ALA A 151 -1.31 -5.69 -12.94
N THR A 152 -2.23 -6.19 -12.11
CA THR A 152 -3.27 -7.15 -12.50
C THR A 152 -4.63 -6.68 -11.98
N ILE A 153 -5.69 -6.90 -12.75
CA ILE A 153 -7.07 -6.65 -12.33
C ILE A 153 -7.43 -7.54 -11.14
N THR A 154 -8.11 -7.00 -10.14
CA THR A 154 -8.87 -7.81 -9.17
C THR A 154 -10.35 -7.61 -9.53
N PRO A 155 -11.05 -8.63 -10.07
CA PRO A 155 -12.37 -8.42 -10.64
C PRO A 155 -13.43 -8.16 -9.58
N ASP A 156 -14.32 -7.20 -9.86
CA ASP A 156 -15.58 -6.96 -9.17
C ASP A 156 -16.76 -7.44 -10.05
N GLU A 157 -18.01 -7.21 -9.63
CA GLU A 157 -19.20 -7.60 -10.40
C GLU A 157 -19.23 -6.98 -11.80
N THR A 158 -18.64 -5.80 -11.98
CA THR A 158 -18.58 -5.11 -13.26
C THR A 158 -17.57 -5.80 -14.18
N ARG A 159 -16.37 -6.10 -13.66
CA ARG A 159 -15.32 -6.79 -14.41
C ARG A 159 -15.70 -8.23 -14.77
N VAL A 160 -16.42 -8.93 -13.89
CA VAL A 160 -16.99 -10.26 -14.20
C VAL A 160 -17.88 -10.20 -15.43
N LYS A 161 -18.74 -9.19 -15.55
CA LYS A 161 -19.60 -8.99 -16.74
C LYS A 161 -18.82 -8.56 -17.97
N GLU A 162 -17.90 -7.62 -17.82
CA GLU A 162 -17.08 -7.07 -18.91
C GLU A 162 -16.28 -8.16 -19.62
N PHE A 163 -15.57 -9.00 -18.83
CA PHE A 163 -14.69 -10.05 -19.35
C PHE A 163 -15.37 -11.42 -19.45
N LYS A 164 -16.65 -11.54 -19.04
CA LYS A 164 -17.42 -12.80 -19.01
C LYS A 164 -16.72 -13.89 -18.21
N LEU A 165 -16.26 -13.54 -17.02
CA LEU A 165 -15.49 -14.43 -16.15
C LEU A 165 -16.35 -15.57 -15.58
N LYS A 166 -15.77 -16.75 -15.40
CA LYS A 166 -16.39 -17.89 -14.73
C LYS A 166 -16.71 -17.60 -13.26
N SER A 167 -15.86 -16.81 -12.61
CA SER A 167 -15.95 -16.46 -11.19
C SER A 167 -15.33 -15.10 -10.90
N MET A 168 -15.68 -14.54 -9.75
CA MET A 168 -15.00 -13.36 -9.19
C MET A 168 -13.69 -13.82 -8.53
N TRP A 169 -12.64 -13.98 -9.33
CA TRP A 169 -11.34 -14.46 -8.88
C TRP A 169 -10.73 -13.55 -7.80
N ARG A 170 -9.99 -14.17 -6.88
CA ARG A 170 -9.28 -13.44 -5.81
C ARG A 170 -8.16 -12.57 -6.40
N SER A 171 -7.67 -11.63 -5.60
CA SER A 171 -6.53 -10.79 -6.00
C SER A 171 -5.26 -11.63 -6.16
N PRO A 172 -4.57 -11.59 -7.32
CA PRO A 172 -3.30 -12.30 -7.49
C PRO A 172 -2.25 -11.89 -6.47
N ASN A 173 -2.22 -10.59 -6.13
CA ASN A 173 -1.31 -10.07 -5.12
C ASN A 173 -1.53 -10.74 -3.76
N GLY A 174 -2.80 -10.95 -3.37
CA GLY A 174 -3.16 -11.62 -2.12
C GLY A 174 -2.71 -13.08 -2.12
N THR A 175 -3.00 -13.82 -3.20
CA THR A 175 -2.58 -15.23 -3.37
C THR A 175 -1.06 -15.37 -3.29
N ILE A 176 -0.32 -14.57 -4.06
CA ILE A 176 1.15 -14.60 -4.08
C ILE A 176 1.72 -14.25 -2.69
N ARG A 177 1.21 -13.21 -2.03
CA ARG A 177 1.66 -12.83 -0.67
C ARG A 177 1.42 -13.94 0.35
N ASN A 178 0.29 -14.63 0.26
CA ASN A 178 -0.04 -15.74 1.15
C ASN A 178 0.92 -16.92 0.97
N ILE A 179 1.29 -17.24 -0.28
CA ILE A 179 2.20 -18.34 -0.59
C ILE A 179 3.63 -17.98 -0.20
N LEU A 180 4.07 -16.76 -0.49
CA LEU A 180 5.44 -16.31 -0.21
C LEU A 180 5.66 -15.95 1.27
N ASN A 181 4.59 -15.61 2.01
CA ASN A 181 4.60 -15.22 3.43
C ASN A 181 5.67 -14.16 3.74
N GLY A 182 5.61 -13.03 3.05
CA GLY A 182 6.63 -11.96 3.12
C GLY A 182 6.10 -10.59 3.55
N THR A 183 7.03 -9.65 3.70
CA THR A 183 6.79 -8.24 4.02
C THR A 183 6.86 -7.39 2.77
N VAL A 184 5.84 -6.56 2.52
CA VAL A 184 5.87 -5.65 1.37
C VAL A 184 6.53 -4.34 1.77
N PHE A 185 7.71 -4.06 1.23
CA PHE A 185 8.42 -2.81 1.38
C PHE A 185 8.03 -1.83 0.27
N ARG A 186 7.57 -0.64 0.65
CA ARG A 186 7.24 0.46 -0.27
C ARG A 186 8.07 1.69 0.04
N GLU A 187 8.78 2.20 -0.96
CA GLU A 187 9.66 3.37 -0.83
C GLU A 187 9.52 4.34 -2.02
N PRO A 188 9.39 5.66 -1.77
CA PRO A 188 9.20 6.64 -2.83
C PRO A 188 10.46 6.84 -3.67
N ILE A 189 10.25 7.07 -4.98
CA ILE A 189 11.28 7.44 -5.95
C ILE A 189 11.39 8.98 -5.94
N LEU A 190 12.51 9.50 -5.45
CA LEU A 190 12.70 10.94 -5.31
C LEU A 190 13.18 11.60 -6.61
N CYS A 191 12.40 12.55 -7.12
CA CYS A 191 12.77 13.41 -8.24
C CYS A 191 13.04 14.83 -7.73
N LYS A 192 14.22 15.40 -8.02
CA LYS A 192 14.63 16.73 -7.52
C LYS A 192 13.67 17.87 -7.88
N ASN A 193 12.98 17.76 -9.01
CA ASN A 193 12.08 18.76 -9.56
C ASN A 193 10.60 18.54 -9.22
N ILE A 194 10.28 17.50 -8.45
CA ILE A 194 8.91 17.24 -7.98
C ILE A 194 8.78 17.75 -6.56
N PRO A 195 7.97 18.79 -6.30
CA PRO A 195 7.72 19.27 -4.95
C PRO A 195 6.92 18.24 -4.16
N ARG A 196 7.26 18.10 -2.88
CA ARG A 196 6.54 17.25 -1.92
C ARG A 196 5.42 18.02 -1.26
N ILE A 197 4.32 17.35 -0.92
CA ILE A 197 3.21 17.97 -0.17
C ILE A 197 3.68 18.35 1.23
N LEU A 198 4.41 17.44 1.88
CA LEU A 198 5.08 17.70 3.15
C LEU A 198 6.54 18.07 2.88
N SER A 199 6.82 19.37 2.93
CA SER A 199 8.13 19.93 2.59
C SER A 199 9.26 19.47 3.52
N GLY A 200 8.94 19.09 4.76
CA GLY A 200 9.87 18.57 5.75
C GLY A 200 10.48 17.21 5.38
N TRP A 201 9.82 16.42 4.54
CA TRP A 201 10.32 15.10 4.14
C TRP A 201 11.50 15.19 3.18
N LYS A 202 12.72 15.28 3.71
CA LYS A 202 13.95 15.38 2.91
C LYS A 202 14.47 14.03 2.44
N LYS A 203 14.22 12.97 3.22
CA LYS A 203 14.62 11.58 2.95
C LYS A 203 13.39 10.70 2.71
N PRO A 204 13.53 9.55 2.03
CA PRO A 204 12.43 8.61 1.85
C PRO A 204 11.97 8.04 3.19
N ILE A 205 10.71 7.61 3.27
CA ILE A 205 10.22 6.75 4.34
C ILE A 205 9.89 5.40 3.69
N CYS A 206 10.45 4.31 4.21
CA CYS A 206 10.19 2.97 3.70
C CYS A 206 9.14 2.29 4.58
N ILE A 207 7.97 1.98 4.03
CA ILE A 207 6.94 1.23 4.75
C ILE A 207 7.21 -0.26 4.57
N GLY A 208 7.36 -1.00 5.67
CA GLY A 208 7.29 -2.45 5.69
C GLY A 208 5.89 -2.90 6.11
N ARG A 209 5.07 -3.33 5.16
CA ARG A 209 3.70 -3.83 5.43
C ARG A 209 3.72 -5.33 5.70
N HIS A 210 3.18 -5.74 6.85
CA HIS A 210 2.89 -7.14 7.15
C HIS A 210 1.76 -7.67 6.27
N ALA A 211 2.09 -8.42 5.22
CA ALA A 211 1.10 -8.82 4.21
C ALA A 211 0.37 -10.13 4.54
N PHE A 212 -0.01 -10.34 5.80
CA PHE A 212 -0.69 -11.54 6.28
C PHE A 212 -1.75 -11.20 7.35
N GLY A 213 -2.83 -12.00 7.40
CA GLY A 213 -3.81 -11.96 8.48
C GLY A 213 -4.59 -10.64 8.60
N ASP A 214 -5.03 -10.35 9.83
CA ASP A 214 -5.80 -9.16 10.21
C ASP A 214 -7.08 -9.01 9.35
N GLN A 215 -7.50 -7.78 9.03
CA GLN A 215 -8.71 -7.47 8.26
C GLN A 215 -8.75 -8.19 6.90
N TYR A 216 -7.60 -8.54 6.33
CA TYR A 216 -7.50 -9.17 5.01
C TYR A 216 -7.81 -10.67 5.02
N ARG A 217 -7.97 -11.26 6.21
CA ARG A 217 -8.43 -12.64 6.42
C ARG A 217 -9.48 -12.72 7.51
N ALA A 218 -10.25 -11.64 7.67
CA ALA A 218 -11.33 -11.59 8.63
C ALA A 218 -12.55 -12.38 8.11
N THR A 219 -13.37 -12.85 9.05
CA THR A 219 -14.74 -13.32 8.79
C THR A 219 -15.68 -12.31 9.40
N ASP A 220 -16.59 -11.76 8.61
CA ASP A 220 -17.55 -10.75 9.02
C ASP A 220 -19.00 -11.18 8.74
N MET A 221 -19.94 -10.56 9.45
CA MET A 221 -21.36 -10.84 9.29
C MET A 221 -22.24 -9.64 9.67
N ILE A 222 -23.42 -9.60 9.06
CA ILE A 222 -24.51 -8.70 9.44
C ILE A 222 -25.36 -9.38 10.53
N ILE A 223 -25.60 -8.67 11.62
CA ILE A 223 -26.50 -9.08 12.70
C ILE A 223 -27.87 -8.45 12.43
N ASN A 224 -28.90 -9.27 12.23
CA ASN A 224 -30.24 -8.78 11.84
C ASN A 224 -31.15 -8.43 13.03
N GLY A 225 -30.78 -8.80 14.26
CA GLY A 225 -31.63 -8.62 15.44
C GLY A 225 -30.89 -8.88 16.75
N PRO A 226 -31.60 -8.83 17.89
CA PRO A 226 -31.00 -9.02 19.21
C PRO A 226 -30.35 -10.40 19.38
N GLY A 227 -29.23 -10.47 20.10
CA GLY A 227 -28.52 -11.72 20.34
C GLY A 227 -27.14 -11.54 21.00
N LYS A 228 -26.57 -12.62 21.54
CA LYS A 228 -25.22 -12.60 22.12
C LYS A 228 -24.19 -13.04 21.09
N LEU A 229 -23.17 -12.22 20.91
CA LEU A 229 -21.97 -12.56 20.15
C LEU A 229 -20.89 -13.05 21.11
N LYS A 230 -20.39 -14.26 20.85
CA LYS A 230 -19.28 -14.89 21.56
C LYS A 230 -18.15 -15.22 20.59
N MET A 231 -16.93 -15.27 21.11
CA MET A 231 -15.77 -15.86 20.45
C MET A 231 -15.44 -17.18 21.13
N VAL A 232 -15.36 -18.26 20.37
CA VAL A 232 -15.09 -19.60 20.89
C VAL A 232 -13.82 -20.13 20.26
N PHE A 233 -12.88 -20.58 21.09
CA PHE A 233 -11.67 -21.28 20.66
C PHE A 233 -11.71 -22.70 21.22
N VAL A 234 -11.60 -23.69 20.33
CA VAL A 234 -11.60 -25.12 20.69
C VAL A 234 -10.18 -25.65 20.54
N PRO A 235 -9.42 -25.80 21.64
CA PRO A 235 -8.10 -26.39 21.58
C PRO A 235 -8.17 -27.90 21.34
N ASP A 236 -7.16 -28.45 20.67
CA ASP A 236 -7.03 -29.90 20.53
C ASP A 236 -6.75 -30.54 21.91
N GLY A 237 -7.67 -31.38 22.37
CA GLY A 237 -7.51 -32.13 23.62
C GLY A 237 -7.76 -31.35 24.91
N ALA A 238 -8.34 -30.15 24.85
CA ALA A 238 -8.76 -29.38 26.03
C ALA A 238 -10.16 -28.77 25.84
N ASP A 239 -10.74 -28.27 26.94
CA ASP A 239 -12.07 -27.70 26.92
C ASP A 239 -12.13 -26.39 26.10
N PRO A 240 -13.24 -26.15 25.37
CA PRO A 240 -13.45 -24.89 24.66
C PRO A 240 -13.37 -23.67 25.57
N MET A 241 -12.69 -22.63 25.09
CA MET A 241 -12.65 -21.31 25.68
C MET A 241 -13.71 -20.43 25.03
N GLU A 242 -14.64 -19.89 25.82
CA GLU A 242 -15.63 -18.91 25.36
C GLU A 242 -15.34 -17.52 25.92
N LEU A 243 -15.45 -16.50 25.06
CA LEU A 243 -15.37 -15.10 25.43
C LEU A 243 -16.62 -14.36 24.97
N ASP A 244 -17.29 -13.67 25.88
CA ASP A 244 -18.37 -12.77 25.51
C ASP A 244 -17.79 -11.52 24.80
N VAL A 245 -18.30 -11.23 23.59
CA VAL A 245 -17.88 -10.07 22.80
C VAL A 245 -18.87 -8.92 22.98
N TYR A 246 -20.15 -9.16 22.71
CA TYR A 246 -21.20 -8.15 22.82
C TYR A 246 -22.60 -8.76 22.91
N ASP A 247 -23.53 -8.05 23.54
CA ASP A 247 -24.96 -8.39 23.60
C ASP A 247 -25.76 -7.39 22.77
N PHE A 248 -26.06 -7.78 21.53
CA PHE A 248 -26.81 -6.98 20.58
C PHE A 248 -28.26 -6.80 21.03
N LYS A 249 -28.72 -5.55 21.06
CA LYS A 249 -30.14 -5.20 21.32
C LYS A 249 -30.95 -4.95 20.05
N GLY A 250 -30.32 -5.07 18.88
CA GLY A 250 -30.89 -4.81 17.56
C GLY A 250 -29.86 -5.07 16.47
N PRO A 251 -30.12 -4.64 15.22
CA PRO A 251 -29.24 -4.88 14.09
C PRO A 251 -27.82 -4.27 14.28
N GLY A 252 -26.82 -4.90 13.66
CA GLY A 252 -25.43 -4.46 13.73
C GLY A 252 -24.51 -5.26 12.82
N VAL A 253 -23.20 -5.17 13.05
CA VAL A 253 -22.18 -5.93 12.32
C VAL A 253 -21.15 -6.49 13.29
N ALA A 254 -20.53 -7.60 12.92
CA ALA A 254 -19.48 -8.25 13.69
C ALA A 254 -18.37 -8.72 12.75
N LEU A 255 -17.14 -8.78 13.27
CA LEU A 255 -16.02 -9.39 12.57
C LEU A 255 -15.12 -10.11 13.56
N SER A 256 -14.40 -11.12 13.05
CA SER A 256 -13.30 -11.78 13.73
C SER A 256 -12.09 -11.83 12.80
N MET A 257 -10.91 -11.58 13.35
CA MET A 257 -9.65 -11.63 12.62
C MET A 257 -8.56 -12.32 13.45
N TYR A 258 -7.49 -12.75 12.79
CA TYR A 258 -6.40 -13.46 13.44
C TYR A 258 -5.05 -13.14 12.79
N ASN A 259 -4.00 -13.46 13.54
CA ASN A 259 -2.64 -13.54 13.03
C ASN A 259 -1.93 -14.73 13.71
N VAL A 260 -0.71 -15.05 13.28
CA VAL A 260 0.07 -16.18 13.82
C VAL A 260 1.49 -15.74 14.13
N ASP A 261 2.04 -16.23 15.24
CA ASP A 261 3.36 -15.84 15.76
C ASP A 261 4.47 -16.04 14.72
N GLU A 262 4.43 -17.13 13.94
CA GLU A 262 5.39 -17.40 12.87
C GLU A 262 5.43 -16.26 11.83
N SER A 263 4.27 -15.78 11.40
CA SER A 263 4.18 -14.70 10.41
C SER A 263 4.63 -13.37 10.98
N ILE A 264 4.31 -13.09 12.26
CA ILE A 264 4.75 -11.87 12.95
C ILE A 264 6.28 -11.88 13.12
N ARG A 265 6.87 -13.03 13.47
CA ARG A 265 8.31 -13.18 13.62
C ARG A 265 9.02 -12.98 12.27
N ALA A 266 8.54 -13.61 11.20
CA ALA A 266 9.08 -13.41 9.86
C ALA A 266 8.98 -11.95 9.39
N PHE A 267 7.91 -11.24 9.77
CA PHE A 267 7.74 -9.81 9.53
C PHE A 267 8.76 -8.96 10.31
N ALA A 268 9.01 -9.29 11.58
CA ALA A 268 10.04 -8.63 12.39
C ALA A 268 11.44 -8.80 11.77
N GLU A 269 11.83 -10.05 11.47
CA GLU A 269 13.10 -10.39 10.83
C GLU A 269 13.31 -9.62 9.52
N SER A 270 12.30 -9.64 8.65
CA SER A 270 12.36 -8.95 7.36
C SER A 270 12.52 -7.44 7.53
N SER A 271 11.81 -6.84 8.50
CA SER A 271 11.87 -5.41 8.79
C SER A 271 13.23 -5.00 9.34
N MET A 272 13.82 -5.83 10.22
CA MET A 272 15.15 -5.60 10.78
C MET A 272 16.23 -5.70 9.70
N ALA A 273 16.17 -6.73 8.85
CA ALA A 273 17.08 -6.90 7.73
C ALA A 273 17.02 -5.69 6.77
N MET A 274 15.82 -5.21 6.45
CA MET A 274 15.64 -4.03 5.61
C MET A 274 16.27 -2.78 6.24
N ALA A 275 15.97 -2.52 7.52
CA ALA A 275 16.52 -1.37 8.24
C ALA A 275 18.05 -1.40 8.31
N LEU A 276 18.65 -2.57 8.60
CA LEU A 276 20.10 -2.76 8.61
C LEU A 276 20.71 -2.52 7.22
N SER A 277 20.12 -3.08 6.16
CA SER A 277 20.63 -2.92 4.79
C SER A 277 20.69 -1.45 4.35
N LYS A 278 19.74 -0.64 4.85
CA LYS A 278 19.65 0.79 4.56
C LYS A 278 20.41 1.65 5.58
N LYS A 279 20.89 1.04 6.67
CA LYS A 279 21.47 1.72 7.84
C LYS A 279 20.54 2.80 8.38
N TRP A 280 19.26 2.48 8.50
CA TRP A 280 18.21 3.37 8.99
C TRP A 280 17.58 2.83 10.28
N PRO A 281 17.06 3.69 11.18
CA PRO A 281 16.29 3.22 12.33
C PRO A 281 14.97 2.57 11.88
N LEU A 282 14.46 1.67 12.72
CA LEU A 282 13.22 0.92 12.51
C LEU A 282 12.17 1.31 13.54
N TYR A 283 10.95 1.55 13.08
CA TYR A 283 9.80 1.82 13.94
C TYR A 283 8.67 0.82 13.67
N LEU A 284 8.21 0.11 14.70
CA LEU A 284 6.94 -0.63 14.65
C LEU A 284 5.84 0.22 15.26
N SER A 285 4.69 0.31 14.59
CA SER A 285 3.50 0.98 15.14
C SER A 285 2.33 0.04 15.38
N THR A 286 1.68 0.17 16.54
CA THR A 286 0.46 -0.60 16.89
C THR A 286 -0.49 0.24 17.76
N LYS A 287 -1.64 -0.32 18.18
CA LYS A 287 -2.50 0.23 19.23
C LYS A 287 -2.60 -0.70 20.45
N ASN A 288 -1.46 -1.21 20.93
CA ASN A 288 -1.40 -2.17 22.05
C ASN A 288 -1.98 -1.67 23.40
N THR A 289 -2.16 -0.37 23.60
CA THR A 289 -2.88 0.15 24.77
C THR A 289 -4.36 -0.23 24.78
N ILE A 290 -4.95 -0.41 23.59
CA ILE A 290 -6.34 -0.83 23.36
C ILE A 290 -6.41 -2.33 23.08
N LEU A 291 -5.68 -2.81 22.07
CA LEU A 291 -5.61 -4.23 21.71
C LEU A 291 -4.51 -4.94 22.52
N LYS A 292 -4.69 -5.00 23.84
CA LYS A 292 -3.64 -5.42 24.79
C LYS A 292 -3.03 -6.78 24.50
N LYS A 293 -3.84 -7.76 24.08
CA LYS A 293 -3.36 -9.10 23.73
C LYS A 293 -2.88 -9.18 22.28
N TYR A 294 -3.70 -8.73 21.33
CA TYR A 294 -3.43 -8.86 19.90
C TYR A 294 -2.22 -8.01 19.45
N ASP A 295 -2.29 -6.70 19.66
CA ASP A 295 -1.19 -5.78 19.30
C ASP A 295 -0.03 -5.85 20.29
N GLY A 296 -0.31 -6.26 21.54
CA GLY A 296 0.73 -6.62 22.50
C GLY A 296 1.64 -7.72 21.95
N ARG A 297 1.07 -8.77 21.34
CA ARG A 297 1.87 -9.87 20.79
C ARG A 297 2.81 -9.42 19.65
N PHE A 298 2.39 -8.49 18.80
CA PHE A 298 3.27 -7.87 17.80
C PHE A 298 4.45 -7.15 18.45
N LYS A 299 4.17 -6.31 19.45
CA LYS A 299 5.20 -5.58 20.19
C LYS A 299 6.19 -6.54 20.84
N ASP A 300 5.69 -7.56 21.52
CA ASP A 300 6.50 -8.51 22.27
C ASP A 300 7.40 -9.32 21.32
N ILE A 301 6.85 -9.88 20.23
CA ILE A 301 7.65 -10.65 19.25
C ILE A 301 8.73 -9.79 18.58
N PHE A 302 8.42 -8.54 18.21
CA PHE A 302 9.45 -7.66 17.64
C PHE A 302 10.57 -7.35 18.64
N GLN A 303 10.22 -7.17 19.92
CA GLN A 303 11.21 -6.93 20.97
C GLN A 303 12.09 -8.18 21.19
N GLU A 304 11.47 -9.37 21.28
CA GLU A 304 12.16 -10.67 21.38
C GLU A 304 13.18 -10.83 20.24
N VAL A 305 12.72 -10.69 18.98
CA VAL A 305 13.58 -10.80 17.78
C VAL A 305 14.72 -9.79 17.82
N TYR A 306 14.42 -8.53 18.16
CA TYR A 306 15.43 -7.49 18.24
C TYR A 306 16.54 -7.84 19.24
N GLU A 307 16.16 -8.21 20.46
CA GLU A 307 17.09 -8.53 21.54
C GLU A 307 17.90 -9.79 21.27
N GLU A 308 17.29 -10.82 20.69
CA GLU A 308 17.93 -12.12 20.44
C GLU A 308 18.96 -12.05 19.30
N GLN A 309 18.70 -11.30 18.23
CA GLN A 309 19.45 -11.47 16.96
C GLN A 309 19.95 -10.18 16.29
N TRP A 310 19.41 -9.01 16.66
CA TRP A 310 19.61 -7.78 15.87
C TRP A 310 20.20 -6.61 16.63
N LYS A 311 20.08 -6.59 17.96
CA LYS A 311 20.51 -5.46 18.79
C LYS A 311 21.97 -5.08 18.56
N GLU A 312 22.89 -6.05 18.63
CA GLU A 312 24.32 -5.79 18.41
C GLU A 312 24.59 -5.24 17.00
N LYS A 313 23.99 -5.84 15.96
CA LYS A 313 24.13 -5.38 14.57
C LYS A 313 23.61 -3.95 14.37
N PHE A 314 22.53 -3.60 15.06
CA PHE A 314 21.93 -2.27 15.00
C PHE A 314 22.81 -1.23 15.71
N GLU A 315 23.30 -1.55 16.91
CA GLU A 315 24.19 -0.69 17.69
C GLU A 315 25.52 -0.44 16.95
N GLU A 316 26.12 -1.47 16.34
CA GLU A 316 27.32 -1.35 15.50
C GLU A 316 27.12 -0.40 14.30
N ASN A 317 25.90 -0.28 13.79
CA ASN A 317 25.55 0.59 12.67
C ASN A 317 24.92 1.92 13.13
N SER A 318 24.90 2.20 14.44
CA SER A 318 24.32 3.42 15.02
C SER A 318 22.85 3.65 14.64
N ILE A 319 22.09 2.56 14.55
CA ILE A 319 20.64 2.56 14.33
C ILE A 319 19.94 1.87 15.49
N TRP A 320 18.62 2.02 15.59
CA TRP A 320 17.83 1.46 16.69
C TRP A 320 16.47 0.96 16.20
N TYR A 321 15.86 0.11 17.02
CA TYR A 321 14.46 -0.26 16.91
C TYR A 321 13.64 0.43 18.02
N GLU A 322 12.47 0.94 17.67
CA GLU A 322 11.51 1.49 18.64
C GLU A 322 10.07 1.09 18.30
N HIS A 323 9.32 0.68 19.32
CA HIS A 323 7.87 0.54 19.23
C HIS A 323 7.18 1.87 19.56
N ARG A 324 6.19 2.26 18.76
CA ARG A 324 5.34 3.44 18.99
C ARG A 324 3.86 3.09 18.92
N LEU A 325 3.04 3.92 19.57
CA LEU A 325 1.61 3.92 19.29
C LEU A 325 1.35 4.54 17.93
N ILE A 326 0.42 3.96 17.16
CA ILE A 326 0.17 4.34 15.76
C ILE A 326 -0.20 5.83 15.60
N ASP A 327 -0.94 6.40 16.54
CA ASP A 327 -1.30 7.82 16.58
C ASP A 327 -0.10 8.75 16.83
N ASP A 328 0.84 8.33 17.68
CA ASP A 328 2.10 9.06 17.85
C ASP A 328 3.00 8.90 16.62
N MET A 329 3.06 7.70 16.04
CA MET A 329 3.90 7.41 14.88
C MET A 329 3.49 8.22 13.64
N VAL A 330 2.18 8.35 13.36
CA VAL A 330 1.71 9.19 12.25
C VAL A 330 2.04 10.67 12.49
N ALA A 331 1.95 11.16 13.73
CA ALA A 331 2.29 12.53 14.08
C ALA A 331 3.81 12.78 13.97
N TYR A 332 4.63 11.81 14.38
CA TYR A 332 6.07 11.81 14.19
C TYR A 332 6.40 11.83 12.69
N ALA A 333 5.75 10.99 11.88
CA ALA A 333 6.02 10.90 10.46
C ALA A 333 5.84 12.25 9.75
N VAL A 334 4.75 12.97 10.04
CA VAL A 334 4.48 14.31 9.48
C VAL A 334 5.58 15.33 9.84
N LYS A 335 6.17 15.24 11.03
CA LYS A 335 7.19 16.19 11.53
C LYS A 335 8.63 15.77 11.22
N SER A 336 8.85 14.51 10.88
CA SER A 336 10.18 13.95 10.64
C SER A 336 10.81 14.45 9.33
N ASP A 337 12.13 14.32 9.24
CA ASP A 337 12.86 14.55 7.99
C ASP A 337 12.83 13.32 7.04
N GLY A 338 12.14 12.24 7.43
CA GLY A 338 12.20 10.91 6.79
C GLY A 338 13.48 10.14 7.16
N GLY A 339 13.80 9.09 6.39
CA GLY A 339 15.04 8.32 6.53
C GLY A 339 14.97 7.20 7.58
N TYR A 340 13.84 6.50 7.63
CA TYR A 340 13.60 5.37 8.52
C TYR A 340 12.75 4.31 7.83
N VAL A 341 12.80 3.09 8.36
CA VAL A 341 11.86 2.02 8.03
C VAL A 341 10.72 2.06 9.03
N TRP A 342 9.49 2.02 8.54
CA TRP A 342 8.28 1.99 9.33
C TRP A 342 7.55 0.67 9.09
N ALA A 343 7.71 -0.26 10.03
CA ALA A 343 6.98 -1.51 10.08
C ALA A 343 5.52 -1.26 10.50
N CYS A 344 4.61 -1.55 9.58
CA CYS A 344 3.17 -1.39 9.75
C CYS A 344 2.47 -2.75 9.73
N LYS A 345 1.47 -2.91 10.61
CA LYS A 345 0.46 -3.97 10.46
C LYS A 345 -0.23 -3.89 9.10
N ASN A 346 -0.93 -4.96 8.72
CA ASN A 346 -1.41 -5.12 7.36
C ASN A 346 -2.26 -3.95 6.87
N TYR A 347 -3.25 -3.53 7.67
CA TYR A 347 -4.12 -2.40 7.34
C TYR A 347 -3.39 -1.06 7.36
N ASP A 348 -2.60 -0.80 8.41
CA ASP A 348 -1.84 0.45 8.52
C ASP A 348 -0.86 0.61 7.35
N GLY A 349 -0.19 -0.46 6.95
CA GLY A 349 0.77 -0.43 5.85
C GLY A 349 0.12 -0.17 4.50
N ASP A 350 -1.12 -0.62 4.30
CA ASP A 350 -1.89 -0.31 3.11
C ASP A 350 -2.18 1.19 3.03
N VAL A 351 -2.85 1.73 4.05
CA VAL A 351 -3.28 3.14 4.11
C VAL A 351 -2.09 4.10 4.11
N GLN A 352 -1.08 3.85 4.95
CA GLN A 352 0.06 4.76 5.11
C GLN A 352 0.99 4.77 3.89
N SER A 353 1.09 3.66 3.17
CA SER A 353 1.91 3.63 1.95
C SER A 353 1.34 4.49 0.83
N ASP A 354 0.01 4.51 0.66
CA ASP A 354 -0.64 5.36 -0.33
C ASP A 354 -0.59 6.85 0.09
N PHE A 355 -0.76 7.13 1.39
CA PHE A 355 -0.54 8.47 1.95
C PHE A 355 0.87 8.98 1.67
N LEU A 356 1.90 8.15 1.91
CA LEU A 356 3.29 8.49 1.63
C LEU A 356 3.52 8.70 0.13
N ALA A 357 3.03 7.80 -0.73
CA ALA A 357 3.20 7.93 -2.17
C ALA A 357 2.66 9.27 -2.68
N GLN A 358 1.47 9.66 -2.23
CA GLN A 358 0.89 10.95 -2.60
C GLN A 358 1.67 12.13 -2.00
N GLY A 359 2.13 12.02 -0.75
CA GLY A 359 2.92 13.05 -0.08
C GLY A 359 4.29 13.29 -0.74
N PHE A 360 4.88 12.25 -1.33
CA PHE A 360 6.12 12.34 -2.12
C PHE A 360 5.91 12.69 -3.60
N GLY A 361 4.67 12.73 -4.08
CA GLY A 361 4.29 13.28 -5.39
C GLY A 361 3.17 12.49 -6.08
N SER A 362 3.35 11.19 -6.29
CA SER A 362 2.40 10.33 -6.99
C SER A 362 2.62 8.85 -6.67
N LEU A 363 1.55 8.05 -6.75
CA LEU A 363 1.61 6.58 -6.72
C LEU A 363 2.57 6.00 -7.77
N GLY A 364 2.75 6.67 -8.92
CA GLY A 364 3.70 6.23 -9.95
C GLY A 364 5.17 6.40 -9.58
N LEU A 365 5.46 7.12 -8.48
CA LEU A 365 6.81 7.35 -7.95
C LEU A 365 7.04 6.54 -6.68
N MET A 366 6.59 5.28 -6.67
CA MET A 366 6.74 4.37 -5.54
C MET A 366 7.28 3.02 -6.02
N THR A 367 8.29 2.50 -5.34
CA THR A 367 8.74 1.12 -5.52
C THR A 367 7.97 0.22 -4.56
N SER A 368 7.78 -1.05 -4.93
CA SER A 368 7.16 -2.06 -4.06
C SER A 368 7.89 -3.38 -4.21
N VAL A 369 8.45 -3.91 -3.12
CA VAL A 369 9.21 -5.16 -3.10
C VAL A 369 8.64 -6.05 -2.00
N LEU A 370 8.27 -7.28 -2.33
CA LEU A 370 7.94 -8.29 -1.32
C LEU A 370 9.23 -9.01 -0.92
N GLY A 371 9.66 -8.84 0.33
CA GLY A 371 10.85 -9.48 0.88
C GLY A 371 10.50 -10.52 1.94
N LYS A 372 11.26 -11.62 1.98
CA LYS A 372 11.27 -12.59 3.08
C LYS A 372 12.70 -12.62 3.62
N ALA A 373 12.87 -12.51 4.94
CA ALA A 373 14.15 -12.78 5.57
C ALA A 373 14.55 -14.23 5.27
N GLY A 374 15.75 -14.41 4.70
CA GLY A 374 16.28 -15.69 4.24
C GLY A 374 16.75 -16.59 5.37
#